data_AF-A0A9N9MMY2-F1
#
_entry.id   AF-A0A9N9MMY2-F1
#
_cell.length_a   1.000
_cell.length_b   1.000
_cell.length_c   1.000
_cell.angle_alpha   90.00
_cell.angle_beta   90.00
_cell.angle_gamma   90.00
#
_symmetry.space_group_name_H-M   'P 1'
#
loop_
_entity.id
_entity.type
_entity.pdbx_description
1 polymer ?
#
loop_
_entity_poly.entity_id
_entity_poly.type
_entity_poly.pdbx_seq_one_letter_code
_entity_poly.pdbx_strand_id
1 'polypeptide(L)'
;MSLTTTKEIKNTIGLLCKLLNLIYDTNIKPEHFRLSKFNKTDENVVSILQNTLDKISKESNIQINFIDLNYTRKQFFNENPGSRELLLGLIFLVSHTIEWDLKKLLDQGLEIRHSSTATKVRAHEKFDLERLDEHDLKNYVMWLEGKILSDENMLVEYEEQIVKIQAKFNEKLDIKARNIGLTTYEILALKNKEIGEQFIQDTEPQVKILNIYLEWTKKEKQFWKWMVCISKLNNYLHTKIEKLQMF
;
A
#
# COMPACT_ATOMS: atom_id res chain seq x y z
N MET A 1 18.51 -11.45 -29.07
CA MET A 1 18.71 -10.88 -27.71
C MET A 1 19.97 -11.50 -27.16
N SER A 2 20.96 -10.68 -26.78
CA SER A 2 22.24 -11.14 -26.23
C SER A 2 22.02 -11.82 -24.86
N LEU A 3 22.89 -12.75 -24.46
CA LEU A 3 22.82 -13.43 -23.15
C LEU A 3 22.75 -12.45 -21.96
N THR A 4 23.32 -11.25 -22.12
CA THR A 4 23.27 -10.14 -21.17
C THR A 4 21.85 -9.63 -20.93
N THR A 5 21.03 -9.49 -21.97
CA THR A 5 19.65 -8.98 -21.85
C THR A 5 18.73 -9.94 -21.08
N THR A 6 18.97 -11.26 -21.18
CA THR A 6 18.14 -12.28 -20.51
C THR A 6 18.40 -12.33 -18.99
N LYS A 7 19.66 -12.15 -18.57
CA LYS A 7 20.04 -12.11 -17.15
C LYS A 7 19.51 -10.85 -16.46
N GLU A 8 19.56 -9.72 -17.14
CA GLU A 8 19.00 -8.46 -16.65
C GLU A 8 17.48 -8.50 -16.49
N ILE A 9 16.76 -9.08 -17.44
CA ILE A 9 15.30 -9.27 -17.33
C ILE A 9 14.94 -10.17 -16.16
N LYS A 10 15.69 -11.27 -15.96
CA LYS A 10 15.45 -12.18 -14.84
C LYS A 10 15.64 -11.47 -13.49
N ASN A 11 16.67 -10.64 -13.38
CA ASN A 11 16.91 -9.84 -12.18
C ASN A 11 15.80 -8.81 -11.95
N THR A 12 15.32 -8.16 -13.02
CA THR A 12 14.25 -7.17 -12.96
C THR A 12 12.92 -7.80 -12.51
N ILE A 13 12.55 -8.94 -13.09
CA ILE A 13 11.37 -9.72 -12.64
C ILE A 13 11.57 -10.18 -11.19
N GLY A 14 12.78 -10.58 -10.81
CA GLY A 14 13.12 -10.93 -9.43
C GLY A 14 12.85 -9.80 -8.43
N LEU A 15 13.17 -8.56 -8.79
CA LEU A 15 12.88 -7.39 -7.96
C LEU A 15 11.37 -7.14 -7.84
N LEU A 16 10.64 -7.24 -8.95
CA LEU A 16 9.18 -7.11 -8.91
C LEU A 16 8.54 -8.16 -8.01
N CYS A 17 8.93 -9.42 -8.16
CA CYS A 17 8.41 -10.50 -7.31
C CYS A 17 8.68 -10.26 -5.83
N LYS A 18 9.89 -9.79 -5.47
CA LYS A 18 10.21 -9.43 -4.08
C LYS A 18 9.30 -8.33 -3.57
N LEU A 19 9.07 -7.29 -4.38
CA LEU A 19 8.23 -6.17 -4.02
C LEU A 19 6.76 -6.59 -3.83
N LEU A 20 6.20 -7.36 -4.76
CA LEU A 20 4.83 -7.87 -4.67
C LEU A 20 4.62 -8.81 -3.48
N ASN A 21 5.62 -9.64 -3.16
CA ASN A 21 5.56 -10.52 -2.01
C ASN A 21 5.59 -9.73 -0.69
N LEU A 22 6.27 -8.58 -0.65
CA LEU A 22 6.32 -7.71 0.54
C LEU A 22 5.04 -6.89 0.72
N ILE A 23 4.44 -6.41 -0.37
CA ILE A 23 3.23 -5.58 -0.30
C ILE A 23 1.98 -6.42 -0.04
N TYR A 24 1.80 -7.51 -0.79
CA TYR A 24 0.54 -8.28 -0.81
C TYR A 24 0.64 -9.65 -0.10
N ASP A 25 1.76 -9.95 0.56
CA ASP A 25 2.03 -11.25 1.19
C ASP A 25 1.81 -12.42 0.19
N THR A 26 2.45 -12.34 -0.96
CA THR A 26 2.32 -13.35 -2.03
C THR A 26 3.56 -14.24 -2.12
N ASN A 27 3.48 -15.30 -2.92
CA ASN A 27 4.62 -16.21 -3.18
C ASN A 27 4.95 -16.26 -4.67
N ILE A 28 4.89 -15.11 -5.35
CA ILE A 28 5.18 -15.03 -6.76
C ILE A 28 6.70 -15.13 -6.99
N LYS A 29 7.10 -15.88 -8.03
CA LYS A 29 8.49 -16.15 -8.39
C LYS A 29 8.73 -15.81 -9.85
N PRO A 30 9.97 -15.47 -10.25
CA PRO A 30 10.31 -15.21 -11.64
C PRO A 30 9.96 -16.37 -12.60
N GLU A 31 9.92 -17.59 -12.07
CA GLU A 31 9.54 -18.77 -12.84
C GLU A 31 8.07 -18.72 -13.30
N HIS A 32 7.16 -18.17 -12.48
CA HIS A 32 5.75 -18.02 -12.85
C HIS A 32 5.61 -17.06 -14.05
N PHE A 33 6.39 -15.98 -14.08
CA PHE A 33 6.46 -15.06 -15.22
C PHE A 33 7.02 -15.74 -16.48
N ARG A 34 8.07 -16.54 -16.32
CA ARG A 34 8.70 -17.27 -17.43
C ARG A 34 7.73 -18.29 -18.05
N LEU A 35 7.01 -19.05 -17.24
CA LEU A 35 6.05 -20.06 -17.69
C LEU A 35 4.82 -19.41 -18.33
N SER A 36 4.30 -18.35 -17.71
CA SER A 36 3.14 -17.60 -18.19
C SER A 36 3.39 -16.88 -19.51
N LYS A 37 4.63 -16.40 -19.75
CA LYS A 37 5.03 -15.88 -21.06
C LYS A 37 4.69 -16.86 -22.20
N PHE A 38 4.83 -18.17 -21.98
CA PHE A 38 4.55 -19.20 -22.99
C PHE A 38 3.16 -19.84 -22.85
N ASN A 39 2.28 -19.23 -22.06
CA ASN A 39 0.96 -19.74 -21.72
C ASN A 39 0.97 -21.19 -21.20
N LYS A 40 2.01 -21.55 -20.43
CA LYS A 40 2.07 -22.87 -19.79
C LYS A 40 1.14 -22.88 -18.58
N THR A 41 0.13 -23.74 -18.62
CA THR A 41 -0.92 -23.84 -17.61
C THR A 41 -0.62 -24.97 -16.62
N ASP A 42 0.58 -24.96 -16.03
CA ASP A 42 0.80 -25.79 -14.84
C ASP A 42 -0.13 -25.28 -13.73
N GLU A 43 -0.87 -26.18 -13.05
CA GLU A 43 -1.89 -25.82 -12.06
C GLU A 43 -1.36 -24.86 -10.97
N ASN A 44 -0.09 -25.02 -10.61
CA ASN A 44 0.59 -24.17 -9.64
C ASN A 44 0.75 -22.72 -10.12
N VAL A 45 1.02 -22.49 -11.41
CA VAL A 45 1.25 -21.15 -11.97
C VAL A 45 -0.05 -20.35 -12.03
N VAL A 46 -1.12 -20.98 -12.52
CA VAL A 46 -2.45 -20.37 -12.63
C VAL A 46 -2.96 -20.01 -11.24
N SER A 47 -2.92 -20.96 -10.30
CA SER A 47 -3.36 -20.75 -8.90
C SER A 47 -2.60 -19.61 -8.22
N ILE A 48 -1.27 -19.56 -8.34
CA ILE A 48 -0.48 -18.49 -7.71
C ILE A 48 -0.81 -17.13 -8.31
N LEU A 49 -0.90 -17.02 -9.64
CA LEU A 49 -1.23 -15.76 -10.29
C LEU A 49 -2.63 -15.27 -9.95
N GLN A 50 -3.61 -16.17 -9.92
CA GLN A 50 -4.98 -15.86 -9.57
C GLN A 50 -5.10 -15.40 -8.12
N ASN A 51 -4.48 -16.11 -7.17
CA ASN A 51 -4.43 -15.69 -5.76
C ASN A 51 -3.77 -14.32 -5.59
N THR A 52 -2.68 -14.06 -6.33
CA THR A 52 -1.98 -12.76 -6.29
C THR A 52 -2.89 -11.64 -6.82
N LEU A 53 -3.55 -11.87 -7.96
CA LEU A 53 -4.53 -10.96 -8.55
C LEU A 53 -5.69 -10.65 -7.60
N ASP A 54 -6.23 -11.67 -6.94
CA ASP A 54 -7.34 -11.52 -6.01
C ASP A 54 -6.95 -10.71 -4.77
N LYS A 55 -5.73 -10.90 -4.24
CA LYS A 55 -5.21 -10.10 -3.13
C LYS A 55 -5.06 -8.63 -3.53
N ILE A 56 -4.38 -8.35 -4.64
CA ILE A 56 -4.20 -6.98 -5.14
C ILE A 56 -5.56 -6.32 -5.39
N SER A 57 -6.50 -7.04 -6.01
CA SER A 57 -7.84 -6.52 -6.32
C SER A 57 -8.70 -6.24 -5.08
N LYS A 58 -8.47 -6.93 -3.97
CA LYS A 58 -9.17 -6.69 -2.70
C LYS A 58 -8.58 -5.51 -1.95
N GLU A 59 -7.27 -5.38 -1.94
CA GLU A 59 -6.56 -4.37 -1.15
C GLU A 59 -6.60 -2.97 -1.78
N SER A 60 -6.63 -2.92 -3.11
CA SER A 60 -6.47 -1.68 -3.86
C SER A 60 -7.72 -0.79 -3.90
N ASN A 61 -8.92 -1.24 -3.51
CA ASN A 61 -10.21 -0.50 -3.58
C ASN A 61 -10.56 0.14 -4.94
N ILE A 62 -9.66 0.10 -5.93
CA ILE A 62 -9.88 0.65 -7.24
C ILE A 62 -10.84 -0.32 -7.93
N GLN A 63 -12.02 0.16 -8.29
CA GLN A 63 -12.85 -0.46 -9.31
C GLN A 63 -12.10 -0.34 -10.64
N ILE A 64 -11.01 -1.09 -10.79
CA ILE A 64 -10.28 -1.18 -12.04
C ILE A 64 -11.22 -1.91 -12.99
N ASN A 65 -11.91 -1.11 -13.78
CA ASN A 65 -12.66 -1.59 -14.90
C ASN A 65 -11.66 -2.23 -15.87
N PHE A 66 -11.59 -3.56 -15.84
CA PHE A 66 -10.92 -4.40 -16.85
C PHE A 66 -11.45 -4.09 -18.28
N ILE A 67 -12.42 -3.18 -18.44
CA ILE A 67 -12.83 -2.52 -19.69
C ILE A 67 -11.61 -2.11 -20.50
N ASP A 68 -10.53 -1.66 -19.86
CA ASP A 68 -9.31 -1.27 -20.57
C ASP A 68 -8.55 -2.44 -21.23
N LEU A 69 -8.83 -3.67 -20.80
CA LEU A 69 -8.39 -4.94 -21.38
C LEU A 69 -9.48 -5.57 -22.28
N ASN A 70 -10.60 -4.88 -22.55
CA ASN A 70 -11.79 -5.38 -23.25
C ASN A 70 -12.49 -6.57 -22.56
N TYR A 71 -12.21 -6.83 -21.28
CA TYR A 71 -12.91 -7.85 -20.49
C TYR A 71 -13.72 -7.19 -19.38
N THR A 72 -14.95 -7.66 -19.13
CA THR A 72 -15.56 -7.40 -17.81
C THR A 72 -14.85 -8.26 -16.77
N ARG A 73 -14.75 -7.78 -15.51
CA ARG A 73 -14.19 -8.56 -14.38
C ARG A 73 -14.80 -9.96 -14.31
N LYS A 74 -16.11 -10.09 -14.56
CA LYS A 74 -16.80 -11.39 -14.62
C LYS A 74 -16.29 -12.29 -15.76
N GLN A 75 -16.04 -11.76 -16.96
CA GLN A 75 -15.48 -12.53 -18.08
C GLN A 75 -14.04 -12.97 -17.82
N PHE A 76 -13.20 -12.09 -17.27
CA PHE A 76 -11.80 -12.40 -16.99
C PHE A 76 -11.63 -13.52 -15.95
N PHE A 77 -12.49 -13.56 -14.93
CA PHE A 77 -12.42 -14.58 -13.87
C PHE A 77 -13.30 -15.81 -14.11
N ASN A 78 -14.35 -15.76 -14.94
CA ASN A 78 -15.25 -16.91 -15.17
C ASN A 78 -14.83 -17.86 -16.29
N GLU A 79 -13.95 -17.46 -17.21
CA GLU A 79 -13.62 -18.26 -18.41
C GLU A 79 -12.36 -19.15 -18.27
N ASN A 80 -11.88 -19.41 -17.04
CA ASN A 80 -10.61 -20.12 -16.79
C ASN A 80 -9.45 -19.51 -17.60
N PRO A 81 -9.04 -18.27 -17.30
CA PRO A 81 -7.99 -17.58 -18.05
C PRO A 81 -6.68 -18.39 -18.02
N GLY A 82 -5.98 -18.42 -19.16
CA GLY A 82 -4.66 -19.01 -19.25
C GLY A 82 -3.65 -18.24 -18.37
N SER A 83 -2.50 -18.87 -18.10
CA SER A 83 -1.46 -18.25 -17.28
C SER A 83 -0.92 -16.97 -17.89
N ARG A 84 -0.95 -16.85 -19.23
CA ARG A 84 -0.55 -15.61 -19.92
C ARG A 84 -1.53 -14.48 -19.67
N GLU A 85 -2.82 -14.75 -19.76
CA GLU A 85 -3.90 -13.78 -19.53
C GLU A 85 -3.86 -13.30 -18.07
N LEU A 86 -3.66 -14.21 -17.11
CA LEU A 86 -3.46 -13.88 -15.71
C LEU A 86 -2.22 -13.01 -15.48
N LEU A 87 -1.10 -13.30 -16.16
CA LEU A 87 0.09 -12.45 -16.08
C LEU A 87 -0.19 -11.03 -16.60
N LEU A 88 -0.92 -10.91 -17.70
CA LEU A 88 -1.26 -9.59 -18.27
C LEU A 88 -2.19 -8.80 -17.36
N GLY A 89 -3.21 -9.45 -16.79
CA GLY A 89 -4.08 -8.85 -15.79
C GLY A 89 -3.32 -8.42 -14.54
N LEU A 90 -2.41 -9.26 -14.04
CA LEU A 90 -1.59 -8.95 -12.87
C LEU A 90 -0.80 -7.67 -13.09
N ILE A 91 -0.11 -7.60 -14.23
CA ILE A 91 0.75 -6.47 -14.54
C ILE A 91 -0.04 -5.18 -14.80
N PHE A 92 -1.25 -5.31 -15.34
CA PHE A 92 -2.16 -4.17 -15.46
C PHE A 92 -2.60 -3.61 -14.11
N LEU A 93 -2.88 -4.46 -13.10
CA LEU A 93 -3.16 -3.95 -11.76
C LEU A 93 -1.90 -3.28 -11.17
N VAL A 94 -0.76 -3.97 -11.25
CA VAL A 94 0.50 -3.47 -10.69
C VAL A 94 0.87 -2.10 -11.23
N SER A 95 0.65 -1.81 -12.53
CA SER A 95 0.96 -0.48 -13.09
C SER A 95 0.12 0.66 -12.51
N HIS A 96 -1.02 0.37 -11.88
CA HIS A 96 -1.94 1.37 -11.36
C HIS A 96 -1.99 1.43 -9.83
N THR A 97 -1.64 0.34 -9.15
CA THR A 97 -1.87 0.23 -7.70
C THR A 97 -0.59 0.25 -6.87
N ILE A 98 0.57 -0.12 -7.42
CA ILE A 98 1.78 -0.40 -6.63
C ILE A 98 2.25 0.78 -5.77
N GLU A 99 2.20 2.01 -6.30
CA GLU A 99 2.63 3.21 -5.57
C GLU A 99 1.66 3.57 -4.44
N TRP A 100 0.37 3.46 -4.72
CA TRP A 100 -0.68 3.76 -3.75
C TRP A 100 -0.69 2.72 -2.63
N ASP A 101 -0.60 1.44 -2.98
CA ASP A 101 -0.54 0.33 -2.02
C ASP A 101 0.74 0.41 -1.17
N LEU A 102 1.88 0.77 -1.78
CA LEU A 102 3.12 1.02 -1.06
C LEU A 102 2.98 2.17 -0.06
N LYS A 103 2.40 3.30 -0.47
CA LYS A 103 2.17 4.44 0.41
C LYS A 103 1.28 4.05 1.59
N LYS A 104 0.16 3.38 1.32
CA LYS A 104 -0.75 2.88 2.36
C LYS A 104 -0.06 1.95 3.35
N LEU A 105 0.79 1.03 2.88
CA LEU A 105 1.55 0.12 3.74
C LEU A 105 2.54 0.88 4.64
N LEU A 106 3.21 1.90 4.10
CA LEU A 106 4.16 2.74 4.85
C LEU A 106 3.44 3.59 5.89
N ASP A 107 2.30 4.19 5.54
CA ASP A 107 1.49 5.02 6.42
C ASP A 107 0.93 4.19 7.60
N GLN A 108 0.39 2.99 7.33
CA GLN A 108 -0.07 2.05 8.38
C GLN A 108 1.05 1.60 9.32
N GLY A 109 2.25 1.35 8.76
CA GLY A 109 3.42 0.96 9.54
C GLY A 109 3.86 2.03 10.53
N LEU A 110 3.58 3.30 10.24
CA LEU A 110 3.86 4.44 11.11
C LEU A 110 2.70 4.63 12.12
N GLU A 111 1.45 4.74 11.66
CA GLU A 111 0.28 5.05 12.49
C GLU A 111 0.02 4.04 13.63
N ILE A 112 0.11 2.73 13.38
CA ILE A 112 -0.21 1.68 14.37
C ILE A 112 0.76 1.70 15.56
N ARG A 113 1.95 2.30 15.41
CA ARG A 113 2.98 2.32 16.46
C ARG A 113 3.02 3.64 17.25
N HIS A 114 2.25 4.64 16.83
CA HIS A 114 2.13 5.93 17.49
C HIS A 114 1.07 5.96 18.61
N SER A 115 0.28 4.88 18.80
CA SER A 115 -0.80 4.83 19.80
C SER A 115 -0.49 4.02 21.06
N SER A 116 0.74 3.56 21.29
CA SER A 116 1.04 2.66 22.42
C SER A 116 1.01 3.34 23.80
N THR A 117 0.75 4.66 23.86
CA THR A 117 0.36 5.39 25.09
C THR A 117 -1.11 5.81 25.12
N ALA A 118 -1.98 5.17 24.32
CA ALA A 118 -3.41 5.21 24.58
C ALA A 118 -3.66 4.46 25.89
N THR A 119 -3.55 5.20 26.99
CA THR A 119 -4.07 4.86 28.31
C THR A 119 -5.37 4.10 28.10
N LYS A 120 -5.43 2.83 28.52
CA LYS A 120 -6.63 1.99 28.47
C LYS A 120 -7.84 2.88 28.75
N VAL A 121 -8.64 3.16 27.72
CA VAL A 121 -9.89 3.89 27.87
C VAL A 121 -10.63 3.13 28.95
N ARG A 122 -10.77 3.75 30.13
CA ARG A 122 -11.45 3.11 31.26
C ARG A 122 -12.80 2.70 30.70
N ALA A 123 -13.09 1.39 30.75
CA ALA A 123 -14.36 0.85 30.35
C ALA A 123 -15.44 1.75 30.95
N HIS A 124 -16.22 2.40 30.10
CA HIS A 124 -17.29 3.28 30.57
C HIS A 124 -18.12 2.52 31.58
N GLU A 125 -18.39 3.17 32.72
CA GLU A 125 -19.34 2.69 33.71
C GLU A 125 -20.59 2.21 32.98
N LYS A 126 -21.07 1.00 33.29
CA LYS A 126 -22.30 0.48 32.71
C LYS A 126 -23.43 1.45 33.04
N PHE A 127 -23.83 2.22 32.05
CA PHE A 127 -24.92 3.18 32.18
C PHE A 127 -26.24 2.40 32.09
N ASP A 128 -27.02 2.44 33.16
CA ASP A 128 -28.22 1.61 33.32
C ASP A 128 -29.41 2.26 32.60
N LEU A 129 -29.50 2.01 31.29
CA LEU A 129 -30.52 2.58 30.39
C LEU A 129 -31.96 2.24 30.81
N GLU A 130 -32.16 1.17 31.58
CA GLU A 130 -33.50 0.66 31.95
C GLU A 130 -34.22 1.51 33.00
N ARG A 131 -33.56 2.52 33.58
CA ARG A 131 -34.09 3.35 34.68
C ARG A 131 -34.53 4.76 34.27
N LEU A 132 -34.35 5.15 33.02
CA LEU A 132 -34.59 6.52 32.55
C LEU A 132 -35.96 6.63 31.89
N ASP A 133 -36.67 7.73 32.19
CA ASP A 133 -37.87 8.08 31.44
C ASP A 133 -37.53 8.69 30.07
N GLU A 134 -38.52 8.89 29.21
CA GLU A 134 -38.33 9.40 27.84
C GLU A 134 -37.71 10.82 27.83
N HIS A 135 -37.97 11.61 28.86
CA HIS A 135 -37.44 12.97 29.01
C HIS A 135 -35.96 12.96 29.41
N ASP A 136 -35.59 12.08 30.35
CA ASP A 136 -34.22 11.89 30.82
C ASP A 136 -33.34 11.27 29.75
N LEU A 137 -33.88 10.35 28.94
CA LEU A 137 -33.22 9.83 27.73
C LEU A 137 -32.87 10.95 26.74
N LYS A 138 -33.82 11.86 26.49
CA LYS A 138 -33.60 13.00 25.59
C LYS A 138 -32.53 13.95 26.12
N ASN A 139 -32.55 14.24 27.42
CA ASN A 139 -31.52 15.08 28.05
C ASN A 139 -30.14 14.40 28.02
N TYR A 140 -30.09 13.08 28.20
CA TYR A 140 -28.85 12.31 28.13
C TYR A 140 -28.26 12.30 26.71
N VAL A 141 -29.09 12.16 25.67
CA VAL A 141 -28.65 12.31 24.28
C VAL A 141 -28.07 13.70 24.03
N MET A 142 -28.76 14.76 24.45
CA MET A 142 -28.25 16.14 24.32
C MET A 142 -26.92 16.35 25.07
N TRP A 143 -26.77 15.74 26.25
CA TRP A 143 -25.51 15.77 26.98
C TRP A 143 -24.38 15.04 26.26
N LEU A 144 -24.66 13.86 25.68
CA LEU A 144 -23.70 13.11 24.88
C LEU A 144 -23.26 13.88 23.63
N GLU A 145 -24.21 14.49 22.91
CA GLU A 145 -23.92 15.34 21.75
C GLU A 145 -23.03 16.52 22.15
N GLY A 146 -23.35 17.20 23.26
CA GLY A 146 -22.53 18.29 23.79
C GLY A 146 -21.14 17.84 24.21
N LYS A 147 -21.02 16.63 24.78
CA LYS A 147 -19.74 16.04 25.16
C LYS A 147 -18.89 15.69 23.95
N ILE A 148 -19.49 15.06 22.93
CA ILE A 148 -18.81 14.75 21.66
C ILE A 148 -18.29 16.04 21.03
N LEU A 149 -19.14 17.08 20.93
CA LEU A 149 -18.74 18.38 20.38
C LEU A 149 -17.59 19.02 21.19
N SER A 150 -17.65 18.93 22.52
CA SER A 150 -16.58 19.44 23.39
C SER A 150 -15.27 18.68 23.18
N ASP A 151 -15.34 17.36 23.05
CA ASP A 151 -14.17 16.51 22.82
C ASP A 151 -13.57 16.78 21.43
N GLU A 152 -14.40 16.96 20.40
CA GLU A 152 -13.97 17.37 19.05
C GLU A 152 -13.27 18.73 19.06
N ASN A 153 -13.82 19.73 19.76
CA ASN A 153 -13.18 21.04 19.89
C ASN A 153 -11.82 20.94 20.62
N MET A 154 -11.75 20.12 21.67
CA MET A 154 -10.50 19.84 22.38
C MET A 154 -9.45 19.18 21.48
N LEU A 155 -9.85 18.25 20.61
CA LEU A 155 -8.94 17.63 19.64
C LEU A 155 -8.36 18.67 18.68
N VAL A 156 -9.19 19.58 18.16
CA VAL A 156 -8.75 20.68 17.29
C VAL A 156 -7.75 21.59 18.02
N GLU A 157 -8.03 21.96 19.27
CA GLU A 157 -7.11 22.78 20.07
C GLU A 157 -5.76 22.08 20.30
N TYR A 158 -5.77 20.76 20.57
CA TYR A 158 -4.54 20.00 20.73
C TYR A 158 -3.74 19.90 19.43
N GLU A 159 -4.41 19.70 18.29
CA GLU A 159 -3.76 19.72 16.97
C GLU A 159 -3.07 21.07 16.71
N GLU A 160 -3.75 22.19 16.98
CA GLU A 160 -3.15 23.51 16.85
C GLU A 160 -1.91 23.68 17.75
N GLN A 161 -1.96 23.17 18.98
CA GLN A 161 -0.83 23.23 19.91
C GLN A 161 0.36 22.40 19.41
N ILE A 162 0.09 21.20 18.87
CA ILE A 162 1.12 20.36 18.26
C ILE A 162 1.79 21.09 17.10
N VAL A 163 1.00 21.69 16.19
CA VAL A 163 1.52 22.47 15.05
C VAL A 163 2.38 23.64 15.53
N LYS A 164 1.94 24.38 16.56
CA LYS A 164 2.70 25.50 17.15
C LYS A 164 4.04 25.03 17.75
N ILE A 165 4.06 23.88 18.41
CA ILE A 165 5.29 23.31 18.99
C ILE A 165 6.23 22.82 17.88
N GLN A 166 5.70 22.12 16.88
CA GLN A 166 6.47 21.66 15.72
C GLN A 166 7.11 22.83 14.97
N ALA A 167 6.36 23.92 14.74
CA ALA A 167 6.89 25.12 14.10
C ALA A 167 8.08 25.73 14.89
N LYS A 168 7.93 25.89 16.21
CA LYS A 168 9.01 26.38 17.09
C LYS A 168 10.24 25.47 17.10
N PHE A 169 10.03 24.16 16.99
CA PHE A 169 11.12 23.18 16.96
C PHE A 169 11.85 23.20 15.62
N ASN A 170 11.11 23.24 14.51
CA ASN A 170 11.66 23.35 13.16
C ASN A 170 12.50 24.63 12.98
N GLU A 171 12.06 25.76 13.54
CA GLU A 171 12.83 27.01 13.55
C GLU A 171 14.19 26.85 14.25
N LYS A 172 14.25 26.05 15.32
CA LYS A 172 15.48 25.83 16.10
C LYS A 172 16.42 24.79 15.52
N LEU A 173 15.93 23.91 14.64
CA LEU A 173 16.72 22.77 14.18
C LEU A 173 17.66 23.08 13.00
N ASP A 174 17.55 24.24 12.34
CA ASP A 174 18.36 24.62 11.15
C ASP A 174 18.48 23.50 10.08
N ILE A 175 17.50 22.59 10.03
CA ILE A 175 17.47 21.54 9.03
C ILE A 175 16.92 22.16 7.76
N LYS A 176 17.77 22.27 6.73
CA LYS A 176 17.42 22.73 5.37
C LYS A 176 16.35 21.88 4.66
N ALA A 177 15.72 20.92 5.34
CA ALA A 177 14.57 20.17 4.85
C ALA A 177 13.29 20.98 5.11
N ARG A 178 13.04 21.98 4.27
CA ARG A 178 11.97 22.98 4.40
C ARG A 178 10.52 22.46 4.44
N ASN A 179 10.28 21.14 4.54
CA ASN A 179 8.92 20.59 4.54
C ASN A 179 8.76 19.25 5.29
N ILE A 180 9.72 18.85 6.13
CA ILE A 180 9.60 17.61 6.92
C ILE A 180 9.40 18.01 8.37
N GLY A 181 8.14 18.12 8.79
CA GLY A 181 7.81 18.24 10.21
C GLY A 181 8.08 16.91 10.88
N LEU A 182 9.02 16.88 11.83
CA LEU A 182 9.26 15.68 12.63
C LEU A 182 8.03 15.39 13.50
N THR A 183 7.62 14.14 13.51
CA THR A 183 6.62 13.60 14.43
C THR A 183 7.17 13.62 15.86
N THR A 184 6.27 13.61 16.85
CA THR A 184 6.65 13.54 18.27
C THR A 184 7.53 12.33 18.57
N TYR A 185 7.29 11.20 17.89
CA TYR A 185 8.07 9.99 18.05
C TYR A 185 9.50 10.15 17.52
N GLU A 186 9.69 10.79 16.36
CA GLU A 186 11.02 11.11 15.82
C GLU A 186 11.78 12.07 16.76
N ILE A 187 11.09 13.07 17.34
CA ILE A 187 11.69 13.99 18.32
C ILE A 187 12.11 13.23 19.58
N LEU A 188 11.30 12.28 20.06
CA LEU A 188 11.63 11.45 21.21
C LEU A 188 12.80 10.50 20.92
N ALA A 189 12.82 9.90 19.73
CA ALA A 189 13.91 9.05 19.26
C ALA A 189 15.25 9.79 19.21
N LEU A 190 15.24 11.08 18.83
CA LEU A 190 16.44 11.92 18.82
C LEU A 190 16.95 12.28 20.23
N LYS A 191 16.07 12.27 21.25
CA LYS A 191 16.42 12.66 22.63
C LYS A 191 16.73 11.47 23.54
N ASN A 192 16.09 10.33 23.31
CA ASN A 192 16.23 9.14 24.14
C ASN A 192 16.82 8.00 23.31
N LYS A 193 17.99 7.51 23.74
CA LYS A 193 18.72 6.45 23.06
C LYS A 193 17.92 5.16 22.90
N GLU A 194 17.18 4.73 23.93
CA GLU A 194 16.38 3.50 23.89
C GLU A 194 15.23 3.63 22.89
N ILE A 195 14.55 4.78 22.90
CA ILE A 195 13.49 5.07 21.92
C ILE A 195 14.08 5.20 20.51
N GLY A 196 15.28 5.75 20.37
CA GLY A 196 16.00 5.83 19.10
C GLY A 196 16.37 4.46 18.53
N GLU A 197 16.85 3.53 19.38
CA GLU A 197 17.13 2.15 18.96
C GLU A 197 15.84 1.44 18.54
N GLN A 198 14.75 1.61 19.29
CA GLN A 198 13.44 1.08 18.92
C GLN A 198 12.92 1.68 17.61
N PHE A 199 13.06 2.99 17.41
CA PHE A 199 12.69 3.68 16.18
C PHE A 199 13.42 3.09 14.97
N ILE A 200 14.72 2.83 15.09
CA ILE A 200 15.51 2.24 14.01
C ILE A 200 15.03 0.82 13.69
N GLN A 201 14.80 -0.01 14.72
CA GLN A 201 14.27 -1.37 14.53
C GLN A 201 12.88 -1.35 13.90
N ASP A 202 12.05 -0.39 14.29
CA ASP A 202 10.68 -0.25 13.80
C ASP A 202 10.61 0.27 12.37
N THR A 203 11.59 1.06 11.93
CA THR A 203 11.67 1.65 10.58
C THR A 203 12.48 0.84 9.58
N GLU A 204 13.32 -0.08 10.05
CA GLU A 204 14.16 -0.93 9.19
C GLU A 204 13.35 -1.72 8.13
N PRO A 205 12.18 -2.31 8.43
CA PRO A 205 11.36 -2.99 7.43
C PRO A 205 10.85 -2.05 6.33
N GLN A 206 10.38 -0.84 6.69
CA GLN A 206 9.93 0.16 5.71
C GLN A 206 11.09 0.59 4.80
N VAL A 207 12.27 0.84 5.37
CA VAL A 207 13.47 1.21 4.60
C VAL A 207 13.86 0.10 3.63
N LYS A 208 13.76 -1.17 4.03
CA LYS A 208 14.01 -2.32 3.13
C LYS A 208 13.03 -2.34 1.96
N ILE A 209 11.73 -2.13 2.20
CA ILE A 209 10.71 -2.10 1.15
C ILE A 209 10.99 -0.93 0.18
N LEU A 210 11.27 0.26 0.72
CA LEU A 210 11.59 1.46 -0.07
C LEU A 210 12.83 1.25 -0.95
N ASN A 211 13.89 0.66 -0.41
CA ASN A 211 15.10 0.37 -1.19
C ASN A 211 14.81 -0.58 -2.35
N ILE A 212 14.00 -1.61 -2.14
CA ILE A 212 13.59 -2.55 -3.21
C ILE A 212 12.76 -1.83 -4.27
N TYR A 213 11.82 -0.97 -3.86
CA TYR A 213 11.03 -0.16 -4.78
C TYR A 213 11.90 0.81 -5.60
N LEU A 214 12.89 1.47 -4.98
CA LEU A 214 13.84 2.34 -5.69
C LEU A 214 14.74 1.58 -6.68
N GLU A 215 15.10 0.33 -6.38
CA GLU A 215 15.79 -0.53 -7.34
C GLU A 215 14.88 -0.98 -8.49
N TRP A 216 13.61 -1.21 -8.20
CA TRP A 216 12.59 -1.54 -9.19
C TRP A 216 12.38 -0.39 -10.18
N THR A 217 12.13 0.84 -9.71
CA THR A 217 11.87 2.00 -10.58
C THR A 217 13.01 2.28 -11.55
N LYS A 218 14.27 2.07 -11.12
CA LYS A 218 15.46 2.17 -12.00
C LYS A 218 15.43 1.19 -13.18
N LYS A 219 14.79 0.03 -13.01
CA LYS A 219 14.75 -1.07 -14.00
C LYS A 219 13.38 -1.27 -14.65
N GLU A 220 12.38 -0.55 -14.17
CA GLU A 220 10.99 -0.64 -14.59
C GLU A 220 10.83 -0.47 -16.12
N LYS A 221 11.51 0.51 -16.71
CA LYS A 221 11.50 0.71 -18.17
C LYS A 221 11.93 -0.54 -18.95
N GLN A 222 12.87 -1.32 -18.41
CA GLN A 222 13.33 -2.56 -19.03
C GLN A 222 12.27 -3.66 -18.92
N PHE A 223 11.59 -3.73 -17.78
CA PHE A 223 10.46 -4.65 -17.58
C PHE A 223 9.32 -4.36 -18.55
N TRP A 224 8.91 -3.09 -18.70
CA TRP A 224 7.82 -2.72 -19.59
C TRP A 224 8.13 -3.03 -21.06
N LYS A 225 9.38 -2.81 -21.50
CA LYS A 225 9.82 -3.23 -22.83
C LYS A 225 9.67 -4.74 -23.04
N TRP A 226 9.98 -5.54 -22.03
CA TRP A 226 9.78 -7.00 -22.09
C TRP A 226 8.30 -7.38 -22.11
N MET A 227 7.45 -6.72 -21.32
CA MET A 227 6.00 -6.95 -21.32
C MET A 227 5.35 -6.60 -22.66
N VAL A 228 5.79 -5.53 -23.33
CA VAL A 228 5.34 -5.20 -24.69
C VAL A 228 5.63 -6.36 -25.66
N CYS A 229 6.75 -7.05 -25.54
CA CYS A 229 7.01 -8.23 -26.37
C CYS A 229 6.00 -9.36 -26.11
N ILE A 230 5.52 -9.51 -24.88
CA ILE A 230 4.53 -10.53 -24.51
C ILE A 230 3.13 -10.13 -24.99
N SER A 231 2.79 -8.84 -24.93
CA SER A 231 1.51 -8.36 -25.45
C SER A 231 1.44 -8.36 -26.97
N LYS A 232 2.54 -8.09 -27.69
CA LYS A 232 2.59 -8.19 -29.16
C LYS A 232 2.30 -9.60 -29.69
N LEU A 233 2.58 -10.62 -28.88
CA LEU A 233 2.23 -12.02 -29.17
C LEU A 233 0.72 -12.30 -29.01
N ASN A 234 -0.04 -11.37 -28.43
CA ASN A 234 -1.49 -11.41 -28.26
C ASN A 234 -2.07 -10.17 -28.94
N ASN A 235 -2.47 -10.27 -30.22
CA ASN A 235 -2.83 -9.15 -31.11
C ASN A 235 -3.83 -8.10 -30.54
N TYR A 236 -4.46 -8.37 -29.40
CA TYR A 236 -5.44 -7.51 -28.70
C TYR A 236 -4.87 -6.43 -27.75
N LEU A 237 -3.62 -6.54 -27.26
CA LEU A 237 -3.12 -5.65 -26.18
C LEU A 237 -2.07 -4.63 -26.61
N HIS A 238 -1.73 -4.61 -27.90
CA HIS A 238 -0.59 -3.86 -28.42
C HIS A 238 -0.78 -2.33 -28.32
N THR A 239 -2.00 -1.82 -28.47
CA THR A 239 -2.29 -0.38 -28.59
C THR A 239 -2.28 0.41 -27.28
N LYS A 240 -2.29 -0.25 -26.11
CA LYS A 240 -2.48 0.43 -24.81
C LYS A 240 -1.27 0.39 -23.88
N ILE A 241 -0.41 -0.64 -23.97
CA ILE A 241 0.90 -0.62 -23.29
C ILE A 241 1.79 0.50 -23.88
N GLU A 242 1.63 0.84 -25.16
CA GLU A 242 2.28 2.03 -25.74
C GLU A 242 1.80 3.35 -25.14
N LYS A 243 0.54 3.42 -24.66
CA LYS A 243 0.03 4.60 -23.95
C LYS A 243 0.54 4.70 -22.51
N LEU A 244 0.79 3.58 -21.84
CA LEU A 244 1.45 3.54 -20.52
C LEU A 244 2.93 3.95 -20.57
N GLN A 245 3.55 4.04 -21.76
CA GLN A 245 4.91 4.58 -21.94
C GLN A 245 4.97 6.10 -22.15
N MET A 246 3.81 6.79 -22.27
CA MET A 246 3.77 8.24 -22.47
C MET A 246 3.69 9.06 -21.17
N PHE A 247 3.83 8.40 -20.01
CA PHE A 247 4.07 8.98 -18.70
C PHE A 247 5.32 8.34 -18.08
#